data_AF-A0A970NW66-F1
#
_entry.id   AF-A0A970NW66-F1
#
_cell.length_a   1.000
_cell.length_b   1.000
_cell.length_c   1.000
_cell.angle_alpha   90.00
_cell.angle_beta   90.00
_cell.angle_gamma   90.00
#
_symmetry.space_group_name_H-M   'P 1'
#
loop_
_entity.id
_entity.type
_entity.pdbx_description
1 polymer ?
#
loop_
_entity_poly.entity_id
_entity_poly.type
_entity_poly.pdbx_seq_one_letter_code
_entity_poly.pdbx_strand_id
1 'polypeptide(L)'
;MYDDRRETATMTFFKKSDLILIVLLVFIALGVWWTLPWLRAGKTPVAEIYEGNRLVKTVALTEGQTEVFHLEGIDNVTFRLNAEGSIQFLVSDCPDQICVQTGKLSKIGETAACLPNNLLIKIVPRKFQHKDDHPDIIVH
;
A
#
# COMPACT_ATOMS: atom_id res chain seq x y z
N MET A 1 48.96 5.33 6.93
CA MET A 1 48.02 5.82 5.90
C MET A 1 47.38 4.60 5.29
N TYR A 2 46.04 4.56 5.34
CA TYR A 2 45.14 3.51 4.87
C TYR A 2 45.03 2.22 5.71
N ASP A 3 44.04 2.26 6.59
CA ASP A 3 43.29 1.18 7.22
C ASP A 3 42.57 0.37 6.12
N ASP A 4 42.95 -0.90 5.91
CA ASP A 4 42.23 -1.81 5.00
C ASP A 4 41.65 -2.99 5.78
N ARG A 5 40.44 -2.74 6.27
CA ARG A 5 39.37 -3.68 6.62
C ARG A 5 39.34 -4.94 5.75
N ARG A 6 39.84 -6.06 6.25
CA ARG A 6 39.46 -7.41 5.76
C ARG A 6 39.47 -8.44 6.87
N GLU A 7 38.52 -8.33 7.80
CA GLU A 7 38.11 -9.51 8.57
C GLU A 7 36.85 -10.07 7.92
N THR A 8 37.09 -10.79 6.82
CA THR A 8 36.23 -11.87 6.38
C THR A 8 36.22 -12.91 7.50
N ALA A 9 35.31 -12.79 8.47
CA ALA A 9 35.07 -13.83 9.46
C ALA A 9 34.34 -14.99 8.77
N THR A 10 35.08 -15.75 7.97
CA THR A 10 34.68 -17.05 7.47
C THR A 10 34.61 -18.01 8.65
N MET A 11 33.36 -18.34 8.99
CA MET A 11 32.82 -19.37 9.86
C MET A 11 33.73 -20.56 10.24
N THR A 12 33.51 -21.01 11.49
CA THR A 12 33.63 -22.37 12.05
C THR A 12 34.79 -22.67 13.02
N PHE A 13 34.55 -22.39 14.30
CA PHE A 13 35.11 -23.20 15.40
C PHE A 13 33.93 -23.88 16.11
N PHE A 14 33.77 -25.18 15.83
CA PHE A 14 32.71 -26.05 16.32
C PHE A 14 32.59 -26.02 17.86
N LYS A 15 31.72 -25.15 18.40
CA LYS A 15 31.21 -25.26 19.76
C LYS A 15 29.71 -25.47 19.64
N LYS A 16 29.18 -26.50 20.31
CA LYS A 16 27.73 -26.82 20.31
C LYS A 16 26.88 -25.57 20.57
N SER A 17 27.42 -24.61 21.31
CA SER A 17 26.86 -23.29 21.59
C SER A 17 26.63 -22.40 20.36
N ASP A 18 27.53 -22.39 19.38
CA ASP A 18 27.38 -21.57 18.16
C ASP A 18 26.30 -22.15 17.24
N LEU A 19 26.24 -23.48 17.15
CA LEU A 19 25.14 -24.19 16.48
C LEU A 19 23.80 -23.88 17.16
N ILE A 20 23.76 -23.82 18.49
CA ILE A 20 22.56 -23.45 19.25
C ILE A 20 22.15 -22.01 18.95
N LEU A 21 23.10 -21.07 18.87
CA LEU A 21 22.81 -19.66 18.53
C LEU A 21 22.25 -19.52 17.10
N ILE A 22 22.84 -20.23 16.12
CA ILE A 22 22.37 -20.22 14.74
C ILE A 22 20.96 -20.82 14.65
N VAL A 23 20.72 -21.96 15.30
CA VAL A 23 19.39 -22.60 15.32
C VAL A 23 18.36 -21.68 15.96
N LEU A 24 18.70 -21.04 17.08
CA LEU A 24 17.83 -20.07 17.76
C LEU A 24 17.48 -18.89 16.84
N LEU A 25 18.47 -18.33 16.13
CA LEU A 25 18.26 -17.19 15.23
C LEU A 25 17.38 -17.57 14.04
N VAL A 26 17.56 -18.77 13.49
CA VAL A 26 16.67 -19.32 12.44
C VAL A 26 15.25 -19.52 12.98
N PHE A 27 15.08 -20.04 14.20
CA PHE A 27 13.76 -20.18 14.83
C PHE A 27 13.06 -18.83 15.03
N ILE A 28 13.79 -17.79 15.44
CA ILE A 28 13.25 -16.42 15.56
C ILE A 28 12.84 -15.91 14.18
N ALA A 29 13.68 -16.07 13.16
CA ALA A 29 13.37 -15.64 11.80
C ALA A 29 12.12 -16.35 11.24
N LEU A 30 12.00 -17.66 11.45
CA LEU A 30 10.83 -18.45 11.07
C LEU A 30 9.57 -18.03 11.85
N GLY A 31 9.70 -17.78 13.15
CA GLY A 31 8.60 -17.28 13.99
C GLY A 31 8.11 -15.91 13.53
N VAL A 32 9.02 -14.99 13.22
CA VAL A 32 8.68 -13.68 12.64
C VAL A 32 8.03 -13.88 11.27
N TRP A 33 8.60 -14.69 10.38
CA TRP A 33 8.06 -14.93 9.05
C TRP A 33 6.63 -15.49 9.08
N TRP A 34 6.35 -16.40 10.02
CA TRP A 34 5.01 -16.98 10.20
C TRP A 34 4.02 -15.97 10.80
N THR A 35 4.43 -15.17 11.77
CA THR A 35 3.53 -14.23 12.46
C THR A 35 3.30 -12.92 11.69
N LEU A 36 4.20 -12.54 10.79
CA LEU A 36 4.10 -11.34 9.96
C LEU A 36 2.82 -11.26 9.11
N PRO A 37 2.37 -12.31 8.38
CA PRO A 37 1.11 -12.26 7.64
C PRO A 37 -0.10 -12.10 8.56
N TRP A 38 -0.10 -12.71 9.75
CA TRP A 38 -1.18 -12.57 10.74
C TRP A 38 -1.24 -11.15 11.33
N LEU A 39 -0.10 -10.52 11.61
CA LEU A 39 -0.08 -9.11 12.01
C LEU A 39 -0.53 -8.16 10.89
N ARG A 40 -0.28 -8.50 9.62
CA ARG A 40 -0.70 -7.69 8.46
C ARG A 40 -2.19 -7.83 8.15
N ALA A 41 -2.82 -8.94 8.52
CA ALA A 41 -4.25 -9.18 8.29
C ALA A 41 -5.18 -8.16 8.99
N GLY A 42 -4.72 -7.46 10.03
CA GLY A 42 -5.51 -6.44 10.72
C GLY A 42 -5.60 -5.08 9.99
N LYS A 43 -4.77 -4.83 8.98
CA LYS A 43 -4.75 -3.56 8.23
C LYS A 43 -5.53 -3.73 6.93
N THR A 44 -6.85 -3.71 7.02
CA THR A 44 -7.70 -3.68 5.81
C THR A 44 -7.36 -2.43 5.00
N PRO A 45 -6.89 -2.56 3.74
CA PRO A 45 -6.64 -1.41 2.89
C PRO A 45 -7.99 -0.78 2.50
N VAL A 46 -8.04 0.54 2.48
CA VAL A 46 -9.20 1.30 2.00
C VAL A 46 -8.73 2.21 0.86
N ALA A 47 -9.55 2.29 -0.18
CA ALA A 47 -9.36 3.22 -1.28
C ALA A 47 -10.12 4.51 -0.96
N GLU A 48 -9.39 5.60 -0.80
CA GLU A 48 -9.93 6.94 -0.67
C GLU A 48 -9.91 7.63 -2.04
N ILE A 49 -11.07 8.12 -2.48
CA ILE A 49 -11.25 8.80 -3.75
C ILE A 49 -11.49 10.28 -3.47
N TYR A 50 -10.57 11.10 -3.97
CA TYR A 50 -10.59 12.55 -3.85
C TYR A 50 -10.93 13.19 -5.18
N GLU A 51 -11.72 14.26 -5.11
CA GLU A 51 -11.95 15.21 -6.18
C GLU A 51 -11.35 16.54 -5.75
N GLY A 52 -10.25 16.94 -6.39
CA GLY A 52 -9.38 18.02 -5.99
C GLY A 52 -8.81 17.77 -4.59
N ASN A 53 -9.35 18.48 -3.61
CA ASN A 53 -8.93 18.40 -2.21
C ASN A 53 -10.02 17.85 -1.28
N ARG A 54 -11.12 17.33 -1.83
CA ARG A 54 -12.25 16.81 -1.06
C ARG A 54 -12.35 15.30 -1.20
N LEU A 55 -12.42 14.60 -0.06
CA LEU A 55 -12.74 13.18 -0.04
C LEU A 55 -14.21 13.00 -0.42
N VAL A 56 -14.45 12.33 -1.55
CA VAL A 56 -15.81 12.11 -2.07
C VAL A 56 -16.32 10.74 -1.64
N LYS A 57 -15.47 9.72 -1.71
CA LYS A 57 -15.87 8.34 -1.39
C LYS A 57 -14.70 7.56 -0.79
N THR A 58 -15.02 6.71 0.19
CA THR A 58 -14.08 5.73 0.75
C THR A 58 -14.66 4.34 0.53
N VAL A 59 -13.88 3.47 -0.10
CA VAL A 59 -14.29 2.09 -0.39
C VAL A 59 -13.32 1.13 0.28
N ALA A 60 -13.84 0.20 1.08
CA ALA A 60 -13.02 -0.85 1.67
C ALA A 60 -12.66 -1.87 0.58
N LEU A 61 -11.37 -2.12 0.39
CA LEU A 61 -10.87 -3.14 -0.53
C LEU A 61 -11.03 -4.50 0.16
N THR A 62 -12.26 -4.99 0.17
CA THR A 62 -12.61 -6.30 0.74
C THR A 62 -12.71 -7.32 -0.39
N GLU A 63 -12.11 -8.48 -0.20
CA GLU A 63 -12.18 -9.58 -1.17
C GLU A 63 -13.65 -10.04 -1.35
N GLY A 64 -14.05 -10.30 -2.59
CA GLY A 64 -15.38 -10.79 -2.95
C GLY A 64 -16.40 -9.73 -3.39
N GLN A 65 -16.06 -8.44 -3.39
CA GLN A 65 -16.95 -7.38 -3.91
C GLN A 65 -16.48 -6.91 -5.29
N THR A 66 -17.36 -6.99 -6.28
CA THR A 66 -17.15 -6.39 -7.61
C THR A 66 -18.23 -5.35 -7.82
N GLU A 67 -17.83 -4.08 -7.81
CA GLU A 67 -18.74 -2.96 -8.00
C GLU A 67 -18.17 -2.05 -9.09
N VAL A 68 -19.01 -1.68 -10.04
CA VAL A 68 -18.69 -0.64 -11.02
C VAL A 68 -19.55 0.55 -10.67
N PHE A 69 -18.92 1.70 -10.46
CA PHE A 69 -19.62 2.92 -10.08
C PHE A 69 -19.01 4.14 -10.76
N HIS A 70 -19.83 5.17 -10.85
CA HIS A 70 -19.48 6.51 -11.30
C HIS A 70 -19.51 7.45 -10.08
N LEU A 71 -18.77 8.56 -10.14
CA LEU A 71 -18.92 9.62 -9.14
C LEU A 71 -19.98 10.61 -9.60
N GLU A 72 -20.78 11.09 -8.65
CA GLU A 72 -21.76 12.13 -8.91
C GLU A 72 -21.05 13.40 -9.39
N GLY A 73 -21.31 13.81 -10.64
CA GLY A 73 -20.71 15.00 -11.26
C GLY A 73 -19.63 14.72 -12.32
N ILE A 74 -19.18 13.47 -12.47
CA ILE A 74 -18.16 13.07 -13.44
C ILE A 74 -18.60 11.79 -14.17
N ASP A 75 -19.45 11.94 -15.19
CA ASP A 75 -19.95 10.82 -16.00
C ASP A 75 -18.89 10.26 -16.97
N ASN A 76 -17.82 11.00 -17.21
CA ASN A 76 -16.75 10.66 -18.14
C ASN A 76 -15.65 9.76 -17.52
N VAL A 77 -15.81 9.34 -16.26
CA VAL A 77 -14.88 8.44 -15.57
C VAL A 77 -15.63 7.31 -14.86
N THR A 78 -15.16 6.08 -15.07
CA THR A 78 -15.75 4.87 -14.48
C THR A 78 -14.73 4.15 -13.61
N PHE A 79 -15.14 3.78 -12.40
CA PHE A 79 -14.31 3.04 -11.45
C PHE A 79 -14.80 1.59 -11.35
N ARG A 80 -13.85 0.67 -11.17
CA ARG A 80 -14.15 -0.74 -10.94
C ARG A 80 -13.42 -1.23 -9.71
N LEU A 81 -14.20 -1.76 -8.75
CA LEU A 81 -13.70 -2.67 -7.74
C LEU A 81 -13.66 -4.08 -8.29
N ASN A 82 -12.53 -4.76 -8.08
CA ASN A 82 -12.35 -6.17 -8.40
C ASN A 82 -12.51 -7.02 -7.13
N ALA A 83 -13.01 -8.24 -7.31
CA ALA A 83 -13.15 -9.23 -6.23
C ALA A 83 -11.84 -9.57 -5.50
N GLU A 84 -10.68 -9.27 -6.09
CA GLU A 84 -9.34 -9.43 -5.48
C GLU A 84 -9.00 -8.34 -4.45
N GLY A 85 -9.94 -7.43 -4.13
CA GLY A 85 -9.65 -6.28 -3.28
C GLY A 85 -8.73 -5.27 -3.97
N SER A 86 -8.96 -5.02 -5.27
CA SER A 86 -8.26 -3.98 -6.02
C SER A 86 -9.24 -2.99 -6.64
N ILE A 87 -8.80 -1.75 -6.81
CA ILE A 87 -9.55 -0.69 -7.51
C ILE A 87 -8.78 -0.25 -8.75
N GLN A 88 -9.50 0.04 -9.83
CA GLN A 88 -8.91 0.56 -11.06
C GLN A 88 -9.84 1.55 -11.74
N PHE A 89 -9.26 2.43 -12.55
CA PHE A 89 -10.01 3.19 -13.55
C PHE A 89 -10.36 2.24 -14.70
N LEU A 90 -11.66 2.08 -14.99
CA LEU A 90 -12.14 1.27 -16.10
C LEU A 90 -12.13 2.07 -17.41
N VAL A 91 -12.65 3.30 -17.34
CA VAL A 91 -12.73 4.23 -18.48
C VAL A 91 -12.46 5.63 -17.95
N SER A 92 -11.74 6.43 -18.74
CA SER A 92 -11.59 7.86 -18.51
C SER A 92 -11.52 8.58 -19.85
N ASP A 93 -12.18 9.71 -19.97
CA ASP A 93 -12.13 10.58 -21.16
C ASP A 93 -10.90 11.52 -21.18
N CYS A 94 -9.87 11.22 -20.37
CA CYS A 94 -8.65 12.03 -20.35
C CYS A 94 -7.71 11.66 -21.52
N PRO A 95 -7.00 12.65 -22.11
CA PRO A 95 -6.09 12.39 -23.22
C PRO A 95 -4.87 11.57 -22.80
N ASP A 96 -4.42 11.74 -21.56
CA ASP A 96 -3.20 11.11 -21.06
C ASP A 96 -3.41 9.62 -20.75
N GLN A 97 -4.64 9.20 -20.44
CA GLN A 97 -5.01 7.83 -20.07
C GLN A 97 -4.14 7.19 -18.95
N ILE A 98 -3.31 7.98 -18.26
CA ILE A 98 -2.36 7.50 -17.24
C ILE A 98 -3.10 6.75 -16.14
N CYS A 99 -4.26 7.25 -15.70
CA CYS A 99 -5.07 6.63 -14.67
C CYS A 99 -5.56 5.22 -15.06
N VAL A 100 -5.91 4.99 -16.33
CA VAL A 100 -6.30 3.67 -16.86
C VAL A 100 -5.07 2.79 -17.04
N GLN A 101 -3.95 3.35 -17.51
CA GLN A 101 -2.68 2.64 -17.69
C GLN A 101 -2.04 2.18 -16.37
N THR A 102 -2.25 2.92 -15.26
CA THR A 102 -1.81 2.50 -13.91
C THR A 102 -2.42 1.14 -13.52
N GLY A 103 -3.61 0.83 -14.02
CA GLY A 103 -4.24 -0.48 -13.84
C GLY A 103 -4.79 -0.68 -12.42
N LYS A 104 -4.55 -1.86 -11.86
CA LYS A 104 -5.10 -2.29 -10.57
C LYS A 104 -4.24 -1.78 -9.41
N LEU A 105 -4.87 -1.07 -8.48
CA LEU A 105 -4.27 -0.68 -7.22
C LEU A 105 -4.83 -1.56 -6.10
N SER A 106 -3.95 -2.16 -5.30
CA SER A 106 -4.35 -2.97 -4.14
C SER A 106 -3.47 -2.75 -2.90
N LYS A 107 -2.25 -2.23 -3.08
CA LYS A 107 -1.30 -2.09 -1.97
C LYS A 107 -1.37 -0.70 -1.36
N ILE A 108 -1.22 -0.67 -0.03
CA ILE A 108 -1.11 0.58 0.73
C ILE A 108 0.05 1.42 0.19
N GLY A 109 -0.21 2.70 -0.06
CA GLY A 109 0.74 3.65 -0.64
C GLY A 109 0.68 3.77 -2.15
N GLU A 110 -0.02 2.86 -2.85
CA GLU A 110 -0.31 3.03 -4.27
C GLU A 110 -1.31 4.18 -4.47
N THR A 111 -1.08 4.96 -5.52
CA THR A 111 -1.93 6.10 -5.89
C THR A 111 -2.12 6.14 -7.40
N ALA A 112 -3.28 6.62 -7.82
CA ALA A 112 -3.57 6.88 -9.23
C ALA A 112 -4.30 8.20 -9.33
N ALA A 113 -3.75 9.11 -10.12
CA ALA A 113 -4.32 10.44 -10.33
C ALA A 113 -4.77 10.61 -11.78
N CYS A 114 -5.90 11.27 -11.97
CA CYS A 114 -6.36 11.79 -13.25
C CYS A 114 -6.36 13.31 -13.13
N LEU A 115 -5.25 13.94 -13.52
CA LEU A 115 -5.07 15.40 -13.42
C LEU A 115 -6.15 16.19 -14.16
N PRO A 116 -6.52 15.87 -15.42
CA PRO A 116 -7.51 16.64 -16.16
C PRO A 116 -8.91 16.66 -15.51
N ASN A 117 -9.28 15.55 -14.86
CA ASN A 117 -10.55 15.43 -14.15
C ASN A 117 -10.42 15.73 -12.64
N ASN A 118 -9.24 16.18 -12.20
CA ASN A 118 -8.92 16.48 -10.81
C ASN A 118 -9.25 15.33 -9.83
N LEU A 119 -9.08 14.07 -10.25
CA LEU A 119 -9.40 12.89 -9.43
C LEU A 119 -8.13 12.23 -8.90
N LEU A 120 -8.17 11.75 -7.66
CA LEU A 120 -7.07 11.03 -7.03
C LEU A 120 -7.59 9.84 -6.22
N ILE A 121 -7.11 8.64 -6.54
CA ILE A 121 -7.27 7.45 -5.71
C ILE A 121 -6.01 7.28 -4.86
N LYS A 122 -6.19 7.07 -3.56
CA LYS A 122 -5.12 6.72 -2.63
C LYS A 122 -5.50 5.49 -1.82
N ILE A 123 -4.61 4.49 -1.78
CA ILE A 123 -4.80 3.34 -0.89
C ILE A 123 -4.12 3.62 0.43
N VAL A 124 -4.92 3.73 1.48
CA VAL A 124 -4.45 3.96 2.86
C VAL A 124 -4.83 2.77 3.74
N PRO A 125 -4.10 2.50 4.84
CA PRO A 125 -4.63 1.60 5.85
C PRO A 125 -5.91 2.20 6.41
N ARG A 126 -6.92 1.38 6.72
CA ARG A 126 -8.11 1.84 7.44
C ARG A 126 -7.69 2.52 8.75
N LYS A 127 -7.63 3.85 8.75
CA LYS A 127 -7.45 4.64 9.97
C LYS A 127 -8.80 4.63 10.69
N PHE A 128 -8.86 4.02 11.88
CA PHE A 128 -9.92 4.35 12.83
C PHE A 128 -9.66 5.79 13.25
N GLN A 129 -10.49 6.73 12.78
CA GLN A 129 -10.29 8.16 13.02
C GLN A 129 -10.25 8.44 14.53
N HIS A 130 -9.05 8.63 15.08
CA HIS A 130 -8.85 9.52 16.22
C HIS A 130 -8.57 10.89 15.61
N LYS A 131 -9.46 11.83 15.91
CA LYS A 131 -9.57 13.15 15.28
C LYS A 131 -8.47 14.07 15.78
N ASP A 132 -7.22 13.88 15.37
CA ASP A 132 -6.11 14.81 15.64
C ASP A 132 -5.07 14.73 14.51
N ASP A 133 -5.38 15.22 13.30
CA ASP A 133 -4.36 15.53 12.29
C ASP A 133 -4.62 16.97 11.83
N HIS A 134 -3.89 17.90 12.42
CA HIS A 134 -3.81 19.28 11.94
C HIS A 134 -3.18 19.25 10.54
N PRO A 135 -3.79 19.83 9.50
CA PRO A 135 -3.09 20.00 8.24
C PRO A 135 -2.04 21.10 8.41
N ASP A 136 -0.77 20.74 8.25
CA ASP A 136 0.32 21.69 8.01
C ASP A 136 0.05 22.40 6.67
N ILE A 137 -0.46 23.62 6.74
CA ILE A 137 -0.52 24.55 5.61
C ILE A 137 0.82 25.27 5.57
N ILE A 138 1.65 24.96 4.57
CA ILE A 138 2.78 25.81 4.18
C ILE A 138 2.27 26.71 3.06
N VAL A 139 2.02 27.99 3.37
CA VAL A 139 1.85 29.05 2.36
C VAL A 139 3.22 29.67 2.13
N HIS A 140 3.70 29.67 0.89
CA HIS A 140 4.82 30.53 0.48
C HIS A 140 4.27 31.88 0.02
#